data_AF-A0AAD9BTI6-F1
#
_entry.id   AF-A0AAD9BTI6-F1
#
_cell.length_a   1.000
_cell.length_b   1.000
_cell.length_c   1.000
_cell.angle_alpha   90.00
_cell.angle_beta   90.00
_cell.angle_gamma   90.00
#
_symmetry.space_group_name_H-M   'P 1'
#
loop_
_entity.id
_entity.type
_entity.pdbx_description
1 polymer ?
#
loop_
_entity_poly.entity_id
_entity_poly.type
_entity_poly.pdbx_seq_one_letter_code
_entity_poly.pdbx_strand_id
1 'polypeptide(L)'
;MGQTISKPTNPQNSNLSLKRSSPSSNEQNMAPGPSIFSTLRRPLITKTNDFIPLFNDCISAAASRTQEYLLFKDPEDKFQASSEVLTQVFLMTYISQSVSLNMTDRFNCTAMTPEQRILLGPDWVWAMLEKPTKNPRIQIAVQVLHLPDREAAEESNIPQEACTESIQIAQKESSNKTTYERMVDFCTSIGKDCYALFLFLGKKNDKGNIYGVLSNNFEAAIGKCNKIDRAFIENFFKGSRYLHTPPGMMQAIVTKKEGDSLTLMAVRRFMSLECKCHGVSGSCSVRTCCLAMADFRLTGDHLKK
;
A
#
# COMPACT_ATOMS: atom_id res chain seq x y z
N MET A 1 33.87 -63.77 43.71
CA MET A 1 35.34 -63.94 43.56
C MET A 1 35.83 -62.66 42.91
N GLY A 2 36.38 -61.69 43.65
CA GLY A 2 37.79 -61.67 44.07
C GLY A 2 38.62 -61.21 42.86
N GLN A 3 39.30 -60.06 42.82
CA GLN A 3 40.27 -59.49 43.77
C GLN A 3 40.23 -57.94 43.60
N THR A 4 40.12 -57.06 44.60
CA THR A 4 41.06 -56.61 45.67
C THR A 4 42.50 -56.46 45.19
N ILE A 5 43.17 -55.31 45.34
CA ILE A 5 43.95 -54.88 46.52
C ILE A 5 44.46 -53.45 46.18
N SER A 6 44.06 -52.38 46.89
CA SER A 6 44.70 -51.77 48.08
C SER A 6 46.02 -51.03 47.75
N LYS A 7 46.42 -49.87 48.28
CA LYS A 7 46.10 -48.95 49.41
C LYS A 7 47.26 -47.88 49.37
N PRO A 8 47.56 -47.02 50.37
CA PRO A 8 46.75 -46.05 51.11
C PRO A 8 47.45 -44.67 51.40
N THR A 9 46.66 -43.76 51.99
CA THR A 9 46.98 -42.78 53.06
C THR A 9 47.89 -41.55 52.79
N ASN A 10 47.38 -40.29 52.82
CA ASN A 10 46.90 -39.42 53.94
C ASN A 10 48.10 -38.82 54.75
N PRO A 11 47.97 -37.83 55.66
CA PRO A 11 46.92 -36.81 55.91
C PRO A 11 47.49 -35.39 56.19
N GLN A 12 46.58 -34.47 56.51
CA GLN A 12 46.57 -33.61 57.73
C GLN A 12 46.21 -32.17 57.37
N ASN A 13 44.96 -31.80 57.68
CA ASN A 13 44.53 -31.08 58.89
C ASN A 13 44.67 -29.57 58.64
N SER A 14 43.65 -28.75 58.89
CA SER A 14 42.94 -28.72 60.17
C SER A 14 41.59 -28.00 60.10
N ASN A 15 40.61 -28.59 60.79
CA ASN A 15 39.51 -27.98 61.58
C ASN A 15 38.41 -27.27 60.76
N LEU A 16 37.19 -27.83 60.52
CA LEU A 16 36.20 -28.41 61.45
C LEU A 16 35.98 -27.49 62.66
N SER A 17 34.86 -26.77 62.78
CA SER A 17 33.59 -27.27 63.32
C SER A 17 32.79 -26.05 63.86
N LEU A 18 31.49 -26.00 64.12
CA LEU A 18 30.35 -26.92 64.12
C LEU A 18 29.06 -26.10 64.41
N LYS A 19 27.94 -26.57 63.85
CA LYS A 19 26.59 -26.73 64.46
C LYS A 19 25.66 -25.55 64.76
N ARG A 20 24.45 -25.72 64.17
CA ARG A 20 23.06 -25.77 64.73
C ARG A 20 22.58 -24.50 65.47
N SER A 21 21.34 -24.03 65.35
CA SER A 21 20.04 -24.67 65.09
C SER A 21 18.96 -23.60 64.85
N SER A 22 17.90 -23.98 64.13
CA SER A 22 16.55 -23.40 63.91
C SER A 22 15.76 -22.95 65.16
N PRO A 23 14.50 -22.42 65.09
CA PRO A 23 13.75 -21.63 64.08
C PRO A 23 12.88 -20.44 64.65
N SER A 24 12.17 -19.75 63.73
CA SER A 24 10.92 -18.95 63.90
C SER A 24 10.98 -17.52 64.43
N SER A 25 10.42 -16.56 63.67
CA SER A 25 9.11 -15.90 63.90
C SER A 25 8.94 -14.66 63.01
N ASN A 26 7.72 -14.47 62.51
CA ASN A 26 7.15 -13.33 61.76
C ASN A 26 7.88 -11.97 61.86
N GLU A 27 8.01 -11.25 60.73
CA GLU A 27 7.58 -9.85 60.62
C GLU A 27 7.63 -9.31 59.16
N GLN A 28 6.45 -8.89 58.70
CA GLN A 28 6.14 -7.65 57.98
C GLN A 28 6.66 -7.34 56.56
N ASN A 29 5.68 -6.94 55.75
CA ASN A 29 5.74 -6.29 54.44
C ASN A 29 6.85 -5.24 54.28
N MET A 30 7.66 -5.37 53.23
CA MET A 30 8.20 -4.23 52.50
C MET A 30 8.06 -4.48 50.99
N ALA A 31 7.37 -3.56 50.31
CA ALA A 31 7.30 -3.51 48.86
C ALA A 31 8.72 -3.35 48.27
N PRO A 32 9.05 -4.00 47.14
CA PRO A 32 10.34 -3.79 46.50
C PRO A 32 10.36 -2.36 45.92
N GLY A 33 11.32 -1.56 46.37
CA GLY A 33 11.52 -0.19 45.92
C GLY A 33 11.71 -0.09 44.39
N PRO A 34 11.41 1.08 43.79
CA PRO A 34 11.43 1.22 42.34
C PRO A 34 12.87 1.06 41.82
N SER A 35 13.06 0.07 40.95
CA SER A 35 14.32 -0.15 40.24
C SER A 35 14.65 1.10 39.43
N ILE A 36 15.88 1.60 39.57
CA ILE A 36 16.41 2.78 38.85
C ILE A 36 16.40 2.57 37.31
N PHE A 37 16.18 1.33 36.86
CA PHE A 37 16.00 0.98 35.45
C PHE A 37 14.55 1.06 34.94
N SER A 38 13.54 1.34 35.79
CA SER A 38 12.14 1.47 35.35
C SER A 38 11.87 2.72 34.52
N THR A 39 12.79 3.69 34.53
CA THR A 39 12.65 4.97 33.81
C THR A 39 13.15 4.90 32.35
N LEU A 40 13.67 3.75 31.90
CA LEU A 40 14.13 3.55 30.51
C LEU A 40 13.16 2.79 29.60
N ARG A 41 11.94 2.51 30.07
CA ARG A 41 10.84 2.22 29.15
C ARG A 41 10.14 3.52 28.82
N ARG A 42 10.60 4.19 27.76
CA ARG A 42 9.68 5.00 26.95
C ARG A 42 8.47 4.12 26.66
N PRO A 43 7.22 4.61 26.81
CA PRO A 43 6.09 3.92 26.22
C PRO A 43 6.46 3.66 24.77
N LEU A 44 6.40 2.41 24.32
CA LEU A 44 6.46 2.13 22.90
C LEU A 44 5.21 2.80 22.34
N ILE A 45 5.34 4.05 21.88
CA ILE A 45 4.34 4.68 21.04
C ILE A 45 4.27 3.75 19.84
N THR A 46 3.28 2.88 19.82
CA THR A 46 2.93 2.07 18.65
C THR A 46 2.76 3.07 17.52
N LYS A 47 3.73 3.12 16.60
CA LYS A 47 3.70 4.08 15.50
C LYS A 47 2.34 3.94 14.80
N THR A 48 1.64 5.05 14.63
CA THR A 48 0.35 5.12 13.95
C THR A 48 0.39 4.56 12.52
N ASN A 49 1.58 4.40 11.94
CA ASN A 49 1.83 4.07 10.53
C ASN A 49 2.34 2.64 10.28
N ASP A 50 2.15 1.71 11.22
CA ASP A 50 2.62 0.32 11.11
C ASP A 50 2.04 -0.44 9.89
N PHE A 51 0.93 0.04 9.33
CA PHE A 51 0.29 -0.55 8.16
C PHE A 51 0.87 -0.06 6.82
N ILE A 52 1.63 1.05 6.77
CA ILE A 52 2.14 1.61 5.51
C ILE A 52 3.10 0.64 4.78
N PRO A 53 4.05 -0.02 5.46
CA PRO A 53 4.89 -1.04 4.83
C PRO A 53 4.05 -2.20 4.29
N LEU A 54 3.08 -2.68 5.08
CA LEU A 54 2.20 -3.79 4.67
C LEU A 54 1.33 -3.42 3.47
N PHE A 55 0.79 -2.19 3.44
CA PHE A 55 0.06 -1.65 2.29
C PHE A 55 0.95 -1.64 1.04
N ASN A 56 2.20 -1.17 1.18
CA ASN A 56 3.15 -1.18 0.08
C ASN A 56 3.44 -2.60 -0.42
N ASP A 57 3.56 -3.57 0.47
CA ASP A 57 3.79 -4.97 0.10
C ASP A 57 2.61 -5.50 -0.71
N CYS A 58 1.36 -5.22 -0.29
CA CYS A 58 0.14 -5.57 -1.04
C CYS A 58 0.09 -4.93 -2.43
N ILE A 59 0.32 -3.61 -2.50
CA ILE A 59 0.35 -2.89 -3.78
C ILE A 59 1.46 -3.42 -4.67
N SER A 60 2.59 -3.83 -4.09
CA SER A 60 3.70 -4.34 -4.86
C SER A 60 3.48 -5.72 -5.43
N ALA A 61 2.89 -6.63 -4.65
CA ALA A 61 2.48 -7.93 -5.13
C ALA A 61 1.45 -7.79 -6.27
N ALA A 62 0.42 -6.96 -6.06
CA ALA A 62 -0.61 -6.69 -7.08
C ALA A 62 -0.01 -6.09 -8.35
N ALA A 63 0.85 -5.08 -8.21
CA ALA A 63 1.46 -4.41 -9.35
C ALA A 63 2.41 -5.32 -10.14
N SER A 64 3.25 -6.09 -9.45
CA SER A 64 4.14 -7.07 -10.09
C SER A 64 3.34 -8.11 -10.86
N ARG A 65 2.27 -8.65 -10.25
CA ARG A 65 1.44 -9.65 -10.91
C ARG A 65 0.74 -9.09 -12.15
N THR A 66 0.18 -7.88 -12.08
CA THR A 66 -0.43 -7.22 -13.25
C THR A 66 0.60 -6.89 -14.32
N GLN A 67 1.83 -6.52 -13.95
CA GLN A 67 2.91 -6.22 -14.88
C GLN A 67 3.26 -7.42 -15.77
N GLU A 68 3.24 -8.64 -15.23
CA GLU A 68 3.47 -9.86 -16.00
C GLU A 68 2.51 -9.97 -17.19
N TYR A 69 1.23 -9.63 -17.01
CA TYR A 69 0.24 -9.62 -18.09
C TYR A 69 0.40 -8.44 -19.04
N LEU A 70 0.72 -7.25 -18.53
CA LEU A 70 0.92 -6.05 -19.36
C LEU A 70 2.13 -6.18 -20.31
N LEU A 71 3.15 -6.94 -19.88
CA LEU A 71 4.37 -7.17 -20.65
C LEU A 71 4.34 -8.46 -21.46
N PHE A 72 3.35 -9.33 -21.19
CA PHE A 72 3.17 -10.56 -21.96
C PHE A 72 2.87 -10.22 -23.41
N LYS A 73 3.62 -10.85 -24.31
CA LYS A 73 3.37 -10.82 -25.74
C LYS A 73 3.16 -12.25 -26.18
N ASP A 74 1.95 -12.56 -26.60
CA ASP A 74 1.68 -13.86 -27.21
C ASP A 74 2.41 -13.95 -28.56
N PRO A 75 3.30 -14.92 -28.77
CA PRO A 75 3.95 -15.13 -30.07
C PRO A 75 2.95 -15.35 -31.21
N GLU A 76 1.76 -15.88 -30.89
CA GLU A 76 0.70 -16.16 -31.87
C GLU A 76 -0.38 -15.07 -31.93
N ASP A 77 -0.28 -14.03 -31.10
CA ASP A 77 -1.25 -12.93 -30.97
C ASP A 77 -2.72 -13.37 -30.76
N LYS A 78 -2.93 -14.55 -30.19
CA LYS A 78 -4.24 -15.13 -29.84
C LYS A 78 -4.67 -14.77 -28.42
N PHE A 79 -3.73 -14.43 -27.55
CA PHE A 79 -3.99 -14.08 -26.15
C PHE A 79 -3.63 -12.62 -25.85
N GLN A 80 -4.66 -11.83 -25.57
CA GLN A 80 -4.53 -10.50 -25.01
C GLN A 80 -5.45 -10.39 -23.80
N ALA A 81 -4.87 -10.08 -22.63
CA ALA A 81 -5.65 -9.91 -21.41
C ALA A 81 -6.53 -8.65 -21.55
N SER A 82 -7.85 -8.82 -21.38
CA SER A 82 -8.77 -7.68 -21.42
C SER A 82 -8.55 -6.72 -20.25
N SER A 83 -8.98 -5.48 -20.41
CA SER A 83 -8.95 -4.46 -19.36
C SER A 83 -9.59 -4.93 -18.05
N GLU A 84 -10.74 -5.62 -18.12
CA GLU A 84 -11.40 -6.19 -16.94
C GLU A 84 -10.53 -7.27 -16.27
N VAL A 85 -9.91 -8.17 -17.05
CA VAL A 85 -9.01 -9.19 -16.51
C VAL A 85 -7.82 -8.56 -15.79
N LEU A 86 -7.21 -7.52 -16.37
CA LEU A 86 -6.09 -6.81 -15.73
C LEU A 86 -6.51 -6.15 -14.41
N THR A 87 -7.69 -5.53 -14.38
CA THR A 87 -8.30 -4.95 -13.17
C THR A 87 -8.51 -6.02 -12.10
N GLN A 88 -9.10 -7.16 -12.47
CA GLN A 88 -9.35 -8.27 -11.55
C GLN A 88 -8.05 -8.90 -11.03
N VAL A 89 -7.04 -9.08 -11.88
CA VAL A 89 -5.72 -9.57 -11.46
C VAL A 89 -5.12 -8.66 -10.39
N PHE A 90 -5.15 -7.34 -10.60
CA PHE A 90 -4.64 -6.39 -9.62
C PHE A 90 -5.40 -6.49 -8.29
N LEU A 91 -6.73 -6.38 -8.37
CA LEU A 91 -7.61 -6.33 -7.20
C LEU A 91 -7.56 -7.62 -6.38
N MET A 92 -7.66 -8.78 -7.04
CA MET A 92 -7.65 -10.08 -6.37
C MET A 92 -6.28 -10.39 -5.76
N THR A 93 -5.19 -10.01 -6.41
CA THR A 93 -3.84 -10.16 -5.85
C THR A 93 -3.68 -9.27 -4.61
N TYR A 94 -4.16 -8.03 -4.66
CA TYR A 94 -4.15 -7.12 -3.52
C TYR A 94 -4.95 -7.69 -2.33
N ILE A 95 -6.19 -8.14 -2.57
CA ILE A 95 -7.06 -8.69 -1.53
C ILE A 95 -6.41 -9.92 -0.89
N SER A 96 -5.92 -10.86 -1.71
CA SER A 96 -5.23 -12.07 -1.25
C SER A 96 -4.03 -11.73 -0.35
N GLN A 97 -3.19 -10.78 -0.78
CA GLN A 97 -2.03 -10.35 0.00
C GLN A 97 -2.42 -9.61 1.29
N SER A 98 -3.49 -8.82 1.27
CA SER A 98 -3.96 -8.09 2.46
C SER A 98 -4.47 -9.04 3.56
N VAL A 99 -5.09 -10.15 3.16
CA VAL A 99 -5.54 -11.21 4.07
C VAL A 99 -4.35 -11.96 4.63
N SER A 100 -3.38 -12.34 3.79
CA SER A 100 -2.19 -13.08 4.25
C SER A 100 -1.33 -12.28 5.23
N LEU A 101 -1.31 -10.95 5.09
CA LEU A 101 -0.61 -10.03 5.99
C LEU A 101 -1.45 -9.57 7.21
N ASN A 102 -2.65 -10.12 7.42
CA ASN A 102 -3.56 -9.75 8.51
C ASN A 102 -3.87 -8.24 8.60
N MET A 103 -3.96 -7.56 7.46
CA MET A 103 -4.21 -6.12 7.41
C MET A 103 -5.69 -5.74 7.54
N THR A 104 -6.60 -6.69 7.30
CA THR A 104 -8.04 -6.44 7.09
C THR A 104 -8.77 -5.81 8.28
N ASP A 105 -8.22 -5.92 9.50
CA ASP A 105 -8.76 -5.27 10.70
C ASP A 105 -8.49 -3.76 10.77
N ARG A 106 -7.51 -3.26 9.99
CA ARG A 106 -7.15 -1.83 9.95
C ARG A 106 -7.35 -1.20 8.59
N PHE A 107 -7.30 -1.98 7.52
CA PHE A 107 -7.41 -1.50 6.15
C PHE A 107 -8.25 -2.49 5.35
N ASN A 108 -9.46 -2.08 4.98
CA ASN A 108 -10.38 -2.91 4.22
C ASN A 108 -10.30 -2.61 2.72
N CYS A 109 -10.82 -3.53 1.92
CA CYS A 109 -10.97 -3.39 0.49
C CYS A 109 -12.36 -3.87 0.09
N THR A 110 -13.17 -2.99 -0.46
CA THR A 110 -14.53 -3.28 -0.91
C THR A 110 -14.60 -3.13 -2.42
N ALA A 111 -14.68 -4.26 -3.12
CA ALA A 111 -14.91 -4.27 -4.57
C ALA A 111 -16.36 -3.84 -4.87
N MET A 112 -16.54 -3.01 -5.89
CA MET A 112 -17.86 -2.56 -6.32
C MET A 112 -18.51 -3.58 -7.27
N THR A 113 -19.82 -3.76 -7.16
CA THR A 113 -20.59 -4.54 -8.14
C THR A 113 -20.61 -3.82 -9.50
N PRO A 114 -20.92 -4.52 -10.61
CA PRO A 114 -21.06 -3.87 -11.91
C PRO A 114 -22.01 -2.66 -11.89
N GLU A 115 -23.15 -2.76 -11.20
CA GLU A 115 -24.12 -1.67 -11.06
C GLU A 115 -23.54 -0.50 -10.26
N GLN A 116 -22.82 -0.79 -9.17
CA GLN A 116 -22.17 0.24 -8.35
C GLN A 116 -21.08 0.97 -9.13
N ARG A 117 -20.27 0.26 -9.93
CA ARG A 117 -19.27 0.89 -10.82
C ARG A 117 -19.92 1.87 -11.79
N ILE A 118 -21.06 1.46 -12.37
CA ILE A 118 -21.83 2.33 -13.29
C ILE A 118 -22.40 3.54 -12.55
N LEU A 119 -23.02 3.36 -11.39
CA LEU A 119 -23.68 4.46 -10.66
C LEU A 119 -22.70 5.42 -10.00
N LEU A 120 -21.64 4.89 -9.38
CA LEU A 120 -20.79 5.65 -8.48
C LEU A 120 -19.47 6.06 -9.12
N GLY A 121 -18.98 5.31 -10.11
CA GLY A 121 -17.64 5.49 -10.66
C GLY A 121 -16.64 4.42 -10.19
N PRO A 122 -16.23 4.34 -8.91
CA PRO A 122 -15.10 3.52 -8.48
C PRO A 122 -15.23 2.04 -8.82
N ASP A 123 -14.12 1.40 -9.15
CA ASP A 123 -14.00 -0.05 -9.23
C ASP A 123 -13.94 -0.71 -7.84
N TRP A 124 -13.27 -0.06 -6.89
CA TRP A 124 -13.26 -0.47 -5.48
C TRP A 124 -12.96 0.72 -4.56
N VAL A 125 -13.20 0.52 -3.27
CA VAL A 125 -12.83 1.47 -2.21
C VAL A 125 -11.93 0.77 -1.20
N TRP A 126 -10.80 1.42 -0.91
CA TRP A 126 -9.99 1.08 0.25
C TRP A 126 -10.37 1.98 1.42
N ALA A 127 -10.62 1.43 2.61
CA ALA A 127 -10.87 2.24 3.79
C ALA A 127 -9.97 1.87 4.96
N MET A 128 -9.44 2.90 5.60
CA MET A 128 -8.69 2.79 6.84
C MET A 128 -9.67 2.88 8.01
N LEU A 129 -9.66 1.85 8.85
CA LEU A 129 -10.63 1.70 9.92
C LEU A 129 -10.11 2.27 11.23
N GLU A 130 -10.97 2.99 11.94
CA GLU A 130 -10.71 3.45 13.29
C GLU A 130 -10.95 2.34 14.32
N LYS A 131 -10.08 2.26 15.33
CA LYS A 131 -10.27 1.32 16.45
C LYS A 131 -10.90 2.05 17.64
N PRO A 132 -11.86 1.44 18.36
CA PRO A 132 -12.39 0.07 18.16
C PRO A 132 -13.63 -0.01 17.26
N THR A 133 -14.17 1.12 16.80
CA THR A 133 -15.49 1.22 16.12
C THR A 133 -15.55 0.48 14.78
N LYS A 134 -14.39 0.29 14.13
CA LYS A 134 -14.25 -0.19 12.75
C LYS A 134 -14.93 0.70 11.71
N ASN A 135 -15.21 1.95 12.06
CA ASN A 135 -15.73 2.92 11.11
C ASN A 135 -14.61 3.38 10.16
N PRO A 136 -14.91 3.59 8.87
CA PRO A 136 -13.93 4.10 7.91
C PRO A 136 -13.60 5.55 8.26
N ARG A 137 -12.35 5.80 8.66
CA ARG A 137 -11.84 7.14 8.94
C ARG A 137 -11.36 7.84 7.67
N ILE A 138 -10.68 7.08 6.80
CA ILE A 138 -10.14 7.57 5.52
C ILE A 138 -10.57 6.59 4.45
N GLN A 139 -11.01 7.09 3.31
CA GLN A 139 -11.43 6.27 2.16
C GLN A 139 -10.66 6.68 0.92
N ILE A 140 -10.25 5.71 0.12
CA ILE A 140 -9.61 5.89 -1.17
C ILE A 140 -10.45 5.13 -2.19
N ALA A 141 -11.27 5.88 -2.93
CA ALA A 141 -12.00 5.34 -4.06
C ALA A 141 -11.03 5.18 -5.22
N VAL A 142 -10.98 4.00 -5.84
CA VAL A 142 -10.06 3.70 -6.94
C VAL A 142 -10.82 3.45 -8.24
N GLN A 143 -10.42 4.16 -9.29
CA GLN A 143 -10.86 3.92 -10.67
C GLN A 143 -9.65 3.51 -11.49
N VAL A 144 -9.73 2.38 -12.18
CA VAL A 144 -8.69 1.91 -13.08
C VAL A 144 -8.88 2.53 -14.46
N LEU A 145 -7.76 2.97 -15.03
CA LEU A 145 -7.61 3.53 -16.35
C LEU A 145 -6.62 2.68 -17.13
N HIS A 146 -7.06 2.17 -18.27
CA HIS A 146 -6.26 1.33 -19.13
C HIS A 146 -5.55 2.16 -20.20
N LEU A 147 -4.53 1.54 -20.80
CA LEU A 147 -3.93 2.04 -22.03
C LEU A 147 -5.02 2.14 -23.12
N PRO A 148 -5.06 3.23 -23.90
CA PRO A 148 -5.98 3.28 -25.04
C PRO A 148 -5.49 2.26 -26.06
N ASP A 149 -6.39 1.40 -26.52
CA ASP A 149 -6.05 0.39 -27.52
C ASP A 149 -5.49 1.06 -28.78
N ARG A 150 -4.53 0.36 -29.39
CA ARG A 150 -3.86 0.85 -30.59
C ARG A 150 -4.84 0.64 -31.74
N GLU A 151 -5.38 1.77 -32.22
CA GLU A 151 -6.36 1.93 -33.29
C GLU A 151 -7.81 1.93 -32.79
N ALA A 152 -8.52 2.97 -33.20
CA ALA A 152 -9.86 3.28 -32.79
C ALA A 152 -10.83 2.16 -33.21
N ALA A 153 -11.32 1.42 -32.23
CA ALA A 153 -12.63 0.83 -32.26
C ALA A 153 -13.28 1.09 -30.91
N GLU A 154 -14.31 1.94 -30.94
CA GLU A 154 -15.47 1.88 -30.05
C GLU A 154 -15.30 2.51 -28.66
N GLU A 155 -15.60 3.82 -28.60
CA GLU A 155 -16.45 4.28 -27.48
C GLU A 155 -17.65 3.34 -27.40
N SER A 156 -17.75 2.61 -26.28
CA SER A 156 -18.94 1.90 -25.82
C SER A 156 -19.59 0.92 -26.81
N ASN A 157 -18.99 -0.25 -27.01
CA ASN A 157 -19.80 -1.45 -27.25
C ASN A 157 -19.57 -2.42 -26.09
N ILE A 158 -20.37 -2.23 -25.04
CA ILE A 158 -20.68 -3.33 -24.13
C ILE A 158 -21.30 -4.42 -25.02
N PRO A 159 -20.79 -5.67 -25.03
CA PRO A 159 -21.47 -6.77 -25.70
C PRO A 159 -22.91 -6.82 -25.19
N GLN A 160 -23.86 -6.51 -26.08
CA GLN A 160 -25.26 -6.26 -25.77
C GLN A 160 -26.01 -7.53 -25.33
N GLU A 161 -25.30 -8.65 -25.19
CA GLU A 161 -25.87 -9.99 -24.99
C GLU A 161 -25.94 -10.43 -23.51
N ALA A 162 -25.56 -9.59 -22.54
CA ALA A 162 -25.64 -9.92 -21.10
C ALA A 162 -26.07 -8.76 -20.17
N CYS A 163 -26.72 -7.72 -20.70
CA CYS A 163 -27.08 -6.55 -19.89
C CYS A 163 -28.40 -6.78 -19.16
N THR A 164 -28.32 -7.15 -17.87
CA THR A 164 -29.48 -7.31 -16.99
C THR A 164 -30.26 -6.00 -16.86
N GLU A 165 -31.55 -6.09 -16.51
CA GLU A 165 -32.40 -4.90 -16.28
C GLU A 165 -31.78 -3.94 -15.25
N SER A 166 -31.15 -4.48 -14.19
CA SER A 166 -30.44 -3.67 -13.18
C SER A 166 -29.33 -2.80 -13.77
N ILE A 167 -28.57 -3.34 -14.73
CA ILE A 167 -27.47 -2.63 -15.40
C ILE A 167 -28.05 -1.54 -16.32
N GLN A 168 -29.14 -1.81 -17.04
CA GLN A 168 -29.78 -0.82 -17.90
C GLN A 168 -30.34 0.37 -17.11
N ILE A 169 -30.95 0.10 -15.95
CA ILE A 169 -31.43 1.15 -15.04
C ILE A 169 -30.26 2.00 -14.54
N ALA A 170 -29.17 1.36 -14.10
CA ALA A 170 -27.97 2.07 -13.66
C ALA A 170 -27.36 2.96 -14.76
N GLN A 171 -27.32 2.47 -16.00
CA GLN A 171 -26.84 3.24 -17.15
C GLN A 171 -27.72 4.45 -17.44
N LYS A 172 -29.04 4.29 -17.37
CA LYS A 172 -29.99 5.38 -17.60
C LYS A 172 -29.84 6.48 -16.55
N GLU A 173 -29.77 6.10 -15.27
CA GLU A 173 -29.63 7.03 -14.15
C GLU A 173 -28.32 7.82 -14.19
N SER A 174 -27.25 7.18 -14.68
CA SER A 174 -25.90 7.75 -14.69
C SER A 174 -25.52 8.46 -16.00
N SER A 175 -26.44 8.54 -16.96
CA SER A 175 -26.19 8.97 -18.35
C SER A 175 -25.74 10.43 -18.53
N ASN A 176 -26.00 11.29 -17.55
CA ASN A 176 -25.68 12.72 -17.59
C ASN A 176 -24.24 13.04 -17.16
N LYS A 177 -23.50 12.08 -16.59
CA LYS A 177 -22.16 12.28 -16.03
C LYS A 177 -21.21 11.21 -16.52
N THR A 178 -19.96 11.59 -16.73
CA THR A 178 -18.87 10.65 -17.01
C THR A 178 -18.54 9.83 -15.76
N THR A 179 -17.93 8.65 -15.95
CA THR A 179 -17.44 7.83 -14.83
C THR A 179 -16.52 8.60 -13.89
N TYR A 180 -15.69 9.51 -14.42
CA TYR A 180 -14.76 10.32 -13.64
C TYR A 180 -15.48 11.37 -12.77
N GLU A 181 -16.50 12.02 -13.32
CA GLU A 181 -17.34 12.97 -12.58
C GLU A 181 -18.10 12.24 -11.47
N ARG A 182 -18.70 11.07 -11.77
CA ARG A 182 -19.37 10.25 -10.76
C ARG A 182 -18.44 9.85 -9.62
N MET A 183 -17.22 9.44 -9.94
CA MET A 183 -16.19 9.10 -8.95
C MET A 183 -15.82 10.28 -8.04
N VAL A 184 -15.71 11.48 -8.61
CA VAL A 184 -15.42 12.70 -7.84
C VAL A 184 -16.61 13.13 -6.99
N ASP A 185 -17.83 13.02 -7.52
CA ASP A 185 -19.06 13.25 -6.76
C ASP A 185 -19.20 12.26 -5.59
N PHE A 186 -18.89 10.99 -5.81
CA PHE A 186 -18.85 9.96 -4.77
C PHE A 186 -17.92 10.37 -3.62
N CYS A 187 -16.67 10.76 -3.93
CA CYS A 187 -15.74 11.22 -2.90
C CYS A 187 -16.22 12.49 -2.20
N THR A 188 -16.80 13.44 -2.95
CA THR A 188 -17.32 14.70 -2.42
C THR A 188 -18.49 14.45 -1.46
N SER A 189 -19.35 13.47 -1.75
CA SER A 189 -20.48 13.09 -0.89
C SER A 189 -20.04 12.47 0.45
N ILE A 190 -18.88 11.79 0.47
CA ILE A 190 -18.29 11.24 1.70
C ILE A 190 -17.60 12.35 2.50
N GLY A 191 -16.94 13.29 1.83
CA GLY A 191 -16.31 14.46 2.44
C GLY A 191 -14.78 14.47 2.31
N LYS A 192 -14.13 15.30 3.13
CA LYS A 192 -12.70 15.64 2.97
C LYS A 192 -11.72 14.50 3.26
N ASP A 193 -12.17 13.42 3.87
CA ASP A 193 -11.37 12.23 4.15
C ASP A 193 -11.56 11.11 3.11
N CYS A 194 -12.29 11.39 2.02
CA CYS A 194 -12.36 10.54 0.84
C CYS A 194 -11.48 11.08 -0.29
N TYR A 195 -10.66 10.21 -0.86
CA TYR A 195 -9.73 10.52 -1.94
C TYR A 195 -10.12 9.73 -3.18
N ALA A 196 -10.16 10.39 -4.33
CA ALA A 196 -10.24 9.73 -5.62
C ALA A 196 -8.83 9.41 -6.12
N LEU A 197 -8.58 8.13 -6.43
CA LEU A 197 -7.35 7.62 -7.02
C LEU A 197 -7.64 7.06 -8.42
N PHE A 198 -7.11 7.73 -9.44
CA PHE A 198 -7.11 7.19 -10.80
C PHE A 198 -5.84 6.37 -11.02
N LEU A 199 -5.99 5.05 -11.13
CA LEU A 199 -4.89 4.09 -11.27
C LEU A 199 -4.69 3.74 -12.75
N PHE A 200 -3.50 3.94 -13.29
CA PHE A 200 -3.17 3.68 -14.69
C PHE A 200 -2.38 2.39 -14.82
N LEU A 201 -2.95 1.41 -15.51
CA LEU A 201 -2.26 0.16 -15.84
C LEU A 201 -1.49 0.35 -17.16
N GLY A 202 -0.24 0.76 -17.06
CA GLY A 202 0.62 1.05 -18.21
C GLY A 202 0.45 2.47 -18.78
N LYS A 203 1.48 2.93 -19.49
CA LYS A 203 1.48 4.14 -20.32
C LYS A 203 2.14 3.88 -21.67
N LYS A 204 1.83 4.71 -22.67
CA LYS A 204 2.33 4.54 -24.06
C LYS A 204 3.85 4.30 -24.13
N ASN A 205 4.61 5.02 -23.29
CA ASN A 205 6.07 4.96 -23.23
C ASN A 205 6.61 4.07 -22.10
N ASP A 206 5.75 3.52 -21.24
CA ASP A 206 6.13 2.65 -20.11
C ASP A 206 4.95 1.71 -19.79
N LYS A 207 4.78 0.68 -20.64
CA LYS A 207 3.60 -0.21 -20.59
C LYS A 207 3.56 -1.11 -19.37
N GLY A 208 4.71 -1.46 -18.81
CA GLY A 208 4.82 -2.36 -17.67
C GLY A 208 4.63 -1.69 -16.31
N ASN A 209 4.45 -0.38 -16.25
CA ASN A 209 4.42 0.35 -14.99
C ASN A 209 3.02 0.81 -14.62
N ILE A 210 2.79 0.92 -13.32
CA ILE A 210 1.51 1.36 -12.78
C ILE A 210 1.69 2.76 -12.17
N TYR A 211 0.81 3.65 -12.57
CA TYR A 211 0.79 5.04 -12.11
C TYR A 211 -0.52 5.35 -11.39
N GLY A 212 -0.53 6.42 -10.60
CA GLY A 212 -1.74 6.88 -9.93
C GLY A 212 -1.84 8.41 -9.91
N VAL A 213 -3.05 8.96 -9.94
CA VAL A 213 -3.32 10.36 -9.58
C VAL A 213 -4.30 10.37 -8.43
N LEU A 214 -3.88 10.89 -7.28
CA LEU A 214 -4.68 10.98 -6.06
C LEU A 214 -5.07 12.43 -5.76
N SER A 215 -6.33 12.68 -5.41
CA SER A 215 -6.79 13.95 -4.85
C SER A 215 -8.08 13.79 -4.05
N ASN A 216 -8.28 14.64 -3.03
CA ASN A 216 -9.58 14.85 -2.37
C ASN A 216 -10.17 16.25 -2.67
N ASN A 217 -9.66 16.91 -3.71
CA ASN A 217 -10.01 18.28 -4.06
C ASN A 217 -10.01 18.50 -5.58
N PHE A 218 -10.51 17.51 -6.34
CA PHE A 218 -10.59 17.61 -7.79
C PHE A 218 -11.46 18.80 -8.23
N GLU A 219 -12.50 19.16 -7.48
CA GLU A 219 -13.34 20.32 -7.76
C GLU A 219 -12.53 21.63 -7.90
N ALA A 220 -11.55 21.84 -7.02
CA ALA A 220 -10.66 23.00 -7.12
C ALA A 220 -9.64 22.86 -8.27
N ALA A 221 -9.27 21.64 -8.65
CA ALA A 221 -8.36 21.37 -9.75
C ALA A 221 -9.02 21.53 -11.13
N ILE A 222 -10.34 21.34 -11.21
CA ILE A 222 -11.14 21.52 -12.43
C ILE A 222 -11.09 22.98 -12.89
N GLY A 223 -11.10 23.95 -11.97
CA GLY A 223 -10.91 25.37 -12.30
C GLY A 223 -11.91 25.87 -13.36
N LYS A 224 -11.40 26.18 -14.57
CA LYS A 224 -12.21 26.59 -15.75
C LYS A 224 -12.51 25.44 -16.73
N CYS A 225 -12.02 24.23 -16.47
CA CYS A 225 -12.30 23.07 -17.30
C CYS A 225 -13.74 22.64 -17.04
N ASN A 226 -14.51 22.38 -18.09
CA ASN A 226 -15.94 22.08 -17.92
C ASN A 226 -16.23 20.61 -17.61
N LYS A 227 -15.22 19.72 -17.67
CA LYS A 227 -15.35 18.26 -17.49
C LYS A 227 -14.07 17.62 -16.96
N ILE A 228 -14.22 16.55 -16.19
CA ILE A 228 -13.11 15.66 -15.82
C ILE A 228 -13.06 14.56 -16.87
N ASP A 229 -12.02 14.53 -17.68
CA ASP A 229 -11.81 13.48 -18.69
C ASP A 229 -10.44 12.79 -18.55
N ARG A 230 -10.22 11.75 -19.34
CA ARG A 230 -8.96 10.99 -19.34
C ARG A 230 -7.76 11.89 -19.65
N ALA A 231 -7.91 12.85 -20.58
CA ALA A 231 -6.83 13.74 -20.99
C ALA A 231 -6.43 14.72 -19.88
N PHE A 232 -7.42 15.25 -19.17
CA PHE A 232 -7.25 16.10 -17.98
C PHE A 232 -6.49 15.35 -16.90
N ILE A 233 -6.89 14.12 -16.57
CA ILE A 233 -6.21 13.30 -15.55
C ILE A 233 -4.77 12.99 -15.99
N GLU A 234 -4.55 12.63 -17.26
CA GLU A 234 -3.22 12.35 -17.79
C GLU A 234 -2.29 13.57 -17.78
N ASN A 235 -2.83 14.78 -17.98
CA ASN A 235 -2.05 16.02 -17.96
C ASN A 235 -1.43 16.29 -16.58
N PHE A 236 -2.02 15.79 -15.49
CA PHE A 236 -1.40 15.91 -14.16
C PHE A 236 -0.06 15.20 -14.06
N PHE A 237 0.14 14.08 -14.75
CA PHE A 237 1.45 13.44 -14.78
C PHE A 237 2.49 14.24 -15.56
N LYS A 238 2.07 14.92 -16.63
CA LYS A 238 2.98 15.77 -17.42
C LYS A 238 3.39 17.01 -16.65
N GLY A 239 2.47 17.56 -15.86
CA GLY A 239 2.73 18.73 -15.00
C GLY A 239 3.45 18.42 -13.70
N SER A 240 3.47 17.15 -13.25
CA SER A 240 4.08 16.80 -11.97
C SER A 240 5.60 16.77 -12.07
N ARG A 241 6.25 17.60 -11.25
CA ARG A 241 7.72 17.66 -11.13
C ARG A 241 8.30 16.49 -10.33
N TYR A 242 7.47 15.81 -9.55
CA TYR A 242 7.86 14.71 -8.66
C TYR A 242 6.77 13.63 -8.68
N LEU A 243 7.18 12.37 -8.57
CA LEU A 243 6.26 11.25 -8.37
C LEU A 243 6.47 10.69 -6.96
N HIS A 244 5.37 10.34 -6.30
CA HIS A 244 5.36 9.70 -4.99
C HIS A 244 5.39 8.18 -5.14
N THR A 245 5.99 7.51 -4.15
CA THR A 245 5.83 6.05 -3.99
C THR A 245 4.53 5.74 -3.25
N PRO A 246 3.99 4.51 -3.31
CA PRO A 246 2.81 4.14 -2.53
C PRO A 246 2.97 4.40 -1.01
N PRO A 247 4.13 4.12 -0.36
CA PRO A 247 4.37 4.57 1.01
C PRO A 247 4.29 6.08 1.18
N GLY A 248 4.90 6.86 0.27
CA GLY A 248 4.88 8.32 0.33
C GLY A 248 3.47 8.90 0.17
N MET A 249 2.67 8.29 -0.71
CA MET A 249 1.24 8.60 -0.87
C MET A 249 0.49 8.35 0.44
N MET A 250 0.61 7.15 1.02
CA MET A 250 -0.08 6.82 2.27
C MET A 250 0.38 7.70 3.43
N GLN A 251 1.67 7.98 3.51
CA GLN A 251 2.24 8.86 4.52
C GLN A 251 1.62 10.26 4.44
N ALA A 252 1.52 10.82 3.24
CA ALA A 252 0.88 12.12 3.02
C ALA A 252 -0.58 12.13 3.46
N ILE A 253 -1.35 11.07 3.12
CA ILE A 253 -2.76 10.94 3.51
C ILE A 253 -2.91 10.93 5.04
N VAL A 254 -2.09 10.16 5.77
CA VAL A 254 -2.29 10.00 7.23
C VAL A 254 -1.70 11.11 8.09
N THR A 255 -0.69 11.84 7.59
CA THR A 255 -0.12 12.98 8.34
C THR A 255 -0.75 14.31 8.02
N LYS A 256 -1.58 14.35 6.99
CA LYS A 256 -2.36 15.53 6.63
C LYS A 256 -3.24 15.94 7.82
N LYS A 257 -3.35 17.25 8.06
CA LYS A 257 -4.26 17.76 9.08
C LYS A 257 -5.71 17.55 8.62
N GLU A 258 -6.57 17.33 9.60
CA GLU A 258 -8.00 17.20 9.36
C GLU A 258 -8.54 18.45 8.65
N GLY A 259 -9.33 18.24 7.59
CA GLY A 259 -9.91 19.32 6.79
C GLY A 259 -9.00 19.93 5.70
N ASP A 260 -7.69 19.64 5.67
CA ASP A 260 -6.82 20.15 4.60
C ASP A 260 -7.21 19.58 3.22
N SER A 261 -6.66 20.13 2.14
CA SER A 261 -6.77 19.57 0.80
C SER A 261 -5.44 18.98 0.36
N LEU A 262 -5.44 17.74 -0.12
CA LEU A 262 -4.34 17.18 -0.89
C LEU A 262 -4.70 17.35 -2.35
N THR A 263 -4.26 18.47 -2.91
CA THR A 263 -4.74 18.91 -4.22
C THR A 263 -4.40 17.90 -5.31
N LEU A 264 -3.16 17.41 -5.41
CA LEU A 264 -2.79 16.36 -6.39
C LEU A 264 -1.52 15.63 -5.96
N MET A 265 -1.51 14.30 -6.04
CA MET A 265 -0.30 13.47 -5.95
C MET A 265 -0.24 12.47 -7.10
N ALA A 266 0.82 12.58 -7.91
CA ALA A 266 1.15 11.58 -8.90
C ALA A 266 1.97 10.47 -8.26
N VAL A 267 1.56 9.21 -8.42
CA VAL A 267 2.16 8.04 -7.77
C VAL A 267 2.74 7.11 -8.83
N ARG A 268 3.86 6.46 -8.53
CA ARG A 268 4.49 5.45 -9.40
C ARG A 268 5.06 4.31 -8.56
N ARG A 269 4.86 3.07 -9.04
CA ARG A 269 5.35 1.86 -8.36
C ARG A 269 6.86 1.69 -8.46
N PHE A 270 7.41 1.65 -9.68
CA PHE A 270 8.85 1.46 -9.87
C PHE A 270 9.57 2.81 -9.90
N MET A 271 10.01 3.24 -8.71
CA MET A 271 10.98 4.33 -8.56
C MET A 271 12.26 3.74 -7.97
N SER A 272 13.41 4.03 -8.57
CA SER A 272 14.72 3.76 -7.98
C SER A 272 15.23 5.01 -7.28
N LEU A 273 15.92 4.84 -6.14
CA LEU A 273 16.63 5.95 -5.53
C LEU A 273 17.97 6.11 -6.25
N GLU A 274 18.08 7.11 -7.11
CA GLU A 274 19.34 7.48 -7.73
C GLU A 274 20.05 8.50 -6.84
N CYS A 275 21.33 8.24 -6.52
CA CYS A 275 22.15 9.17 -5.76
C CYS A 275 23.35 9.61 -6.61
N LYS A 276 23.59 10.92 -6.69
CA LYS A 276 24.84 11.49 -7.22
C LYS A 276 25.75 11.89 -6.08
N CYS A 277 26.90 11.25 -6.00
CA CYS A 277 27.95 11.55 -5.05
C CYS A 277 28.80 12.72 -5.56
N HIS A 278 29.10 13.68 -4.69
CA HIS A 278 29.88 14.87 -5.03
C HIS A 278 30.76 15.33 -3.86
N GLY A 279 31.19 14.37 -3.02
CA GLY A 279 32.24 14.61 -2.03
C GLY A 279 33.62 14.76 -2.68
N VAL A 280 34.60 15.20 -1.89
CA VAL A 280 35.99 15.41 -2.33
C VAL A 280 36.52 14.13 -3.00
N SER A 281 37.19 14.30 -4.15
CA SER A 281 37.70 13.22 -5.00
C SER A 281 36.64 12.22 -5.49
N GLY A 282 35.38 12.65 -5.62
CA GLY A 282 34.27 11.79 -6.07
C GLY A 282 33.72 10.86 -4.98
N SER A 283 34.09 11.09 -3.71
CA SER A 283 33.56 10.30 -2.59
C SER A 283 32.06 10.53 -2.37
N CYS A 284 31.37 9.54 -1.82
CA CYS A 284 29.96 9.63 -1.43
C CYS A 284 29.72 10.22 -0.03
N SER A 285 30.72 10.91 0.54
CA SER A 285 30.60 11.61 1.83
C SER A 285 29.48 12.66 1.81
N VAL A 286 29.29 13.30 0.65
CA VAL A 286 28.13 14.13 0.34
C VAL A 286 27.46 13.55 -0.90
N ARG A 287 26.15 13.32 -0.82
CA ARG A 287 25.35 12.81 -1.94
C ARG A 287 23.98 13.47 -1.96
N THR A 288 23.49 13.70 -3.17
CA THR A 288 22.12 14.13 -3.42
C THR A 288 21.40 12.96 -4.04
N CYS A 289 20.33 12.52 -3.39
CA CYS A 289 19.50 11.43 -3.88
C CYS A 289 18.18 12.00 -4.39
N CYS A 290 17.75 11.53 -5.56
CA CYS A 290 16.41 11.75 -6.09
C CYS A 290 15.76 10.40 -6.41
N LEU A 291 14.44 10.34 -6.30
CA LEU A 291 13.69 9.21 -6.82
C LEU A 291 13.61 9.38 -8.35
N ALA A 292 14.21 8.47 -9.09
CA ALA A 292 14.27 8.45 -10.54
C ALA A 292 13.73 7.12 -11.08
N MET A 293 13.50 7.02 -12.40
CA MET A 293 13.09 5.73 -12.99
C MET A 293 14.23 4.71 -12.79
N ALA A 294 13.93 3.44 -12.52
CA ALA A 294 14.99 2.43 -12.49
C ALA A 294 15.69 2.30 -13.85
N ASP A 295 16.99 2.01 -13.84
CA ASP A 295 17.73 1.68 -15.06
C ASP A 295 17.02 0.53 -15.80
N PHE A 296 16.87 0.70 -17.11
CA PHE A 296 16.19 -0.26 -17.98
C PHE A 296 16.83 -1.65 -17.89
N ARG A 297 18.15 -1.74 -17.65
CA ARG A 297 18.86 -3.02 -17.49
C ARG A 297 18.48 -3.76 -16.21
N LEU A 298 18.41 -3.06 -15.08
CA LEU A 298 18.00 -3.64 -13.79
C LEU A 298 16.53 -4.07 -13.83
N THR A 299 15.71 -3.29 -14.53
CA THR A 299 14.31 -3.67 -14.82
C THR A 299 14.28 -4.95 -15.67
N GLY A 300 15.10 -5.04 -16.71
CA GLY A 300 15.22 -6.23 -17.57
C GLY A 300 15.68 -7.49 -16.84
N ASP A 301 16.64 -7.40 -15.92
CA ASP A 301 17.12 -8.54 -15.14
C ASP A 301 16.08 -9.03 -14.12
N HIS A 302 15.25 -8.11 -13.58
CA HIS A 302 14.17 -8.46 -12.68
C HIS A 302 13.01 -9.16 -13.42
N LEU A 303 12.76 -8.76 -14.66
CA LEU A 303 11.77 -9.38 -15.57
C LEU A 303 12.25 -10.69 -16.22
N LYS A 304 13.51 -11.09 -16.00
CA LYS A 304 14.13 -12.27 -16.62
C LYS A 304 14.09 -13.53 -15.73
N LYS A 305 13.53 -13.44 -14.52
CA LYS A 305 13.27 -14.62 -13.66
C LYS A 305 11.90 -15.20 -13.94
#